data_AF-A0A7J2R8C8-F1
#
_entry.id   AF-A0A7J2R8C8-F1
#
_cell.length_a   1.000
_cell.length_b   1.000
_cell.length_c   1.000
_cell.angle_alpha   90.00
_cell.angle_beta   90.00
_cell.angle_gamma   90.00
#
_symmetry.space_group_name_H-M   'P 1'
#
loop_
_entity.id
_entity.type
_entity.pdbx_description
1 polymer ?
#
loop_
_entity_poly.entity_id
_entity_poly.type
_entity_poly.pdbx_seq_one_letter_code
_entity_poly.pdbx_strand_id
1 'polypeptide(L)'
;MIECFGIYIGDETDCFWNNRNGWSVVHACKHPCHCYAVGYKGNLHSNHPSYLIFRRESHLVLNLVDMDRLDNRFMHPIIMAFYSFMDEMEGQKILIHCNRGESRAPSLAILYLAKHASKIPNDSFKAAKQSFKKVYPLYNPGRGFSNYLQQYWNSL
;
A
#
# COMPACT_ATOMS: atom_id res chain seq x y z
N MET A 1 3.50 -0.76 14.57
CA MET A 1 3.60 0.25 13.50
C MET A 1 4.77 1.20 13.74
N ILE A 2 5.35 1.75 12.68
CA ILE A 2 6.42 2.77 12.72
C ILE A 2 5.93 4.02 11.98
N GLU A 3 6.12 5.20 12.57
CA GLU A 3 5.82 6.47 11.92
C GLU A 3 6.94 6.86 10.93
N CYS A 4 6.56 7.27 9.73
CA CYS A 4 7.45 7.70 8.66
C CYS A 4 6.87 8.98 8.02
N PHE A 5 7.37 10.15 8.42
CA PHE A 5 6.93 11.45 7.88
C PHE A 5 5.40 11.67 7.96
N GLY A 6 4.78 11.35 9.10
CA GLY A 6 3.35 11.57 9.34
C GLY A 6 2.41 10.47 8.83
N ILE A 7 2.93 9.43 8.16
CA ILE A 7 2.18 8.18 7.91
C ILE A 7 2.69 7.06 8.80
N TYR A 8 1.83 6.08 9.11
CA TYR A 8 2.17 4.92 9.92
C TYR A 8 2.24 3.68 9.03
N ILE A 9 3.29 2.88 9.20
CA ILE A 9 3.47 1.63 8.46
C ILE A 9 3.46 0.48 9.46
N GLY A 10 2.67 -0.54 9.20
CA GLY A 10 2.44 -1.64 10.15
C GLY A 10 2.36 -3.02 9.53
N ASP A 11 2.25 -4.00 10.42
CA ASP A 11 1.97 -5.39 10.09
C ASP A 11 0.52 -5.78 10.46
N GLU A 12 0.20 -7.07 10.46
CA GLU A 12 -1.15 -7.53 10.79
C GLU A 12 -1.59 -7.26 12.23
N THR A 13 -0.65 -7.08 13.16
CA THR A 13 -0.97 -6.76 14.56
C THR A 13 -1.44 -5.32 14.73
N ASP A 14 -1.07 -4.44 13.79
CA ASP A 14 -1.53 -3.05 13.75
C ASP A 14 -2.88 -2.89 13.04
N CYS A 15 -3.38 -3.95 12.39
CA CYS A 15 -4.63 -3.91 11.63
C CYS A 15 -5.83 -3.59 12.52
N PHE A 16 -6.67 -2.66 12.07
CA PHE A 16 -7.96 -2.39 12.70
C PHE A 16 -9.05 -2.00 11.71
N TRP A 17 -10.28 -2.34 12.08
CA TRP A 17 -11.50 -2.09 11.29
C TRP A 17 -12.52 -1.21 12.02
N ASN A 18 -12.33 -1.00 13.32
CA ASN A 18 -13.18 -0.09 14.06
C ASN A 18 -12.86 1.35 13.66
N ASN A 19 -13.88 2.18 13.49
CA ASN A 19 -13.69 3.59 13.26
C ASN A 19 -12.95 4.19 14.47
N ARG A 20 -11.77 4.77 14.22
CA ARG A 20 -10.99 5.50 15.21
C ARG A 20 -10.96 6.94 14.74
N ASN A 21 -11.48 7.86 15.56
CA ASN A 21 -11.61 9.26 15.16
C ASN A 21 -10.25 9.82 14.70
N GLY A 22 -10.24 10.42 13.50
CA GLY A 22 -9.04 10.97 12.87
C GLY A 22 -8.07 9.93 12.29
N TRP A 23 -8.47 8.66 12.13
CA TRP A 23 -7.66 7.62 11.50
C TRP A 23 -8.29 7.06 10.22
N SER A 24 -7.40 6.80 9.26
CA SER A 24 -7.66 6.08 8.03
C SER A 24 -6.70 4.91 7.86
N VAL A 25 -7.16 3.85 7.19
CA VAL A 25 -6.39 2.61 7.03
C VAL A 25 -6.37 2.13 5.59
N VAL A 26 -5.17 1.86 5.08
CA VAL A 26 -4.92 1.14 3.84
C VAL A 26 -4.53 -0.30 4.18
N HIS A 27 -5.42 -1.24 3.87
CA HIS A 27 -5.20 -2.67 4.03
C HIS A 27 -4.59 -3.24 2.74
N ALA A 28 -3.26 -3.30 2.68
CA ALA A 28 -2.51 -3.77 1.51
C ALA A 28 -2.32 -5.29 1.51
N CYS A 29 -3.41 -6.06 1.69
CA CYS A 29 -3.36 -7.52 1.69
C CYS A 29 -4.67 -8.19 1.22
N LYS A 30 -4.53 -9.22 0.36
CA LYS A 30 -5.64 -10.12 -0.02
C LYS A 30 -6.22 -10.82 1.23
N HIS A 31 -5.35 -11.52 1.96
CA HIS A 31 -5.71 -12.26 3.15
C HIS A 31 -5.12 -11.58 4.41
N PRO A 32 -5.90 -11.41 5.49
CA PRO A 32 -7.34 -11.69 5.58
C PRO A 32 -8.21 -10.55 4.99
N CYS A 33 -7.65 -9.35 4.81
CA CYS A 33 -8.46 -8.12 4.72
C CYS A 33 -9.38 -8.03 3.49
N HIS A 34 -8.86 -8.20 2.27
CA HIS A 34 -9.69 -8.11 1.08
C HIS A 34 -10.77 -9.19 1.02
N CYS A 35 -10.41 -10.43 1.36
CA CYS A 35 -11.37 -11.53 1.46
C CYS A 35 -12.47 -11.25 2.48
N TYR A 36 -12.11 -10.74 3.66
CA TYR A 36 -13.06 -10.37 4.71
C TYR A 36 -13.98 -9.22 4.26
N ALA A 37 -13.41 -8.14 3.71
CA ALA A 37 -14.17 -6.95 3.34
C ALA A 37 -15.17 -7.20 2.20
N VAL A 38 -14.80 -8.02 1.21
CA VAL A 38 -15.64 -8.34 0.06
C VAL A 38 -16.55 -9.55 0.32
N GLY A 39 -16.19 -10.44 1.25
CA GLY A 39 -17.01 -11.57 1.65
C GLY A 39 -16.86 -12.83 0.78
N TYR A 40 -15.66 -13.10 0.25
CA TYR A 40 -15.40 -14.30 -0.56
C TYR A 40 -14.33 -15.22 0.05
N LYS A 41 -14.38 -16.50 -0.35
CA LYS A 41 -13.37 -17.52 -0.03
C LYS A 41 -12.61 -17.91 -1.30
N GLY A 42 -11.31 -18.18 -1.18
CA GLY A 42 -10.49 -18.61 -2.31
C GLY A 42 -10.19 -17.49 -3.31
N ASN A 43 -10.66 -17.66 -4.55
CA ASN A 43 -10.43 -16.71 -5.64
C ASN A 43 -11.72 -15.98 -5.99
N LEU A 44 -11.59 -14.67 -6.20
CA LEU A 44 -12.66 -13.83 -6.71
C LEU A 44 -12.54 -13.76 -8.23
N HIS A 45 -13.66 -13.77 -8.94
CA HIS A 45 -13.65 -13.59 -10.39
C HIS A 45 -13.08 -12.21 -10.76
N SER A 46 -12.28 -12.15 -11.82
CA SER A 46 -11.60 -10.93 -12.28
C SER A 46 -12.55 -9.84 -12.78
N ASN A 47 -13.80 -10.18 -13.11
CA ASN A 47 -14.85 -9.24 -13.51
C ASN A 47 -15.66 -8.68 -12.32
N HIS A 48 -15.36 -9.12 -11.09
CA HIS A 48 -16.04 -8.59 -9.90
C HIS A 48 -15.69 -7.10 -9.72
N PRO A 49 -16.65 -6.21 -9.44
CA PRO A 49 -16.38 -4.77 -9.33
C PRO A 49 -15.34 -4.45 -8.24
N SER A 50 -15.32 -5.24 -7.17
CA SER A 50 -14.31 -5.15 -6.10
C SER A 50 -13.15 -6.15 -6.27
N TYR A 51 -12.77 -6.51 -7.49
CA TYR A 51 -11.70 -7.49 -7.69
C TYR A 51 -10.34 -7.00 -7.17
N LEU A 52 -10.00 -5.74 -7.43
CA LEU A 52 -8.72 -5.14 -7.01
C LEU A 52 -8.84 -4.30 -5.74
N ILE A 53 -9.96 -3.60 -5.59
CA ILE A 53 -10.14 -2.53 -4.63
C ILE A 53 -11.53 -2.68 -4.00
N PHE A 54 -11.59 -2.55 -2.69
CA PHE A 54 -12.82 -2.34 -1.95
C PHE A 54 -12.65 -1.12 -1.04
N ARG A 55 -13.69 -0.31 -0.91
CA ARG A 55 -13.65 0.91 -0.10
C ARG A 55 -14.84 0.96 0.83
N ARG A 56 -14.61 1.34 2.09
CA ARG A 56 -15.64 1.58 3.08
C ARG A 56 -15.16 2.64 4.06
N GLU A 57 -15.84 3.79 4.10
CA GLU A 57 -15.53 4.88 5.04
C GLU A 57 -14.04 5.27 4.97
N SER A 58 -13.34 5.27 6.11
CA SER A 58 -11.91 5.54 6.25
C SER A 58 -11.02 4.30 6.00
N HIS A 59 -11.53 3.31 5.26
CA HIS A 59 -10.78 2.11 4.88
C HIS A 59 -10.70 1.93 3.36
N LEU A 60 -9.46 1.85 2.88
CA LEU A 60 -9.12 1.34 1.55
C LEU A 60 -8.59 -0.08 1.70
N VAL A 61 -9.16 -1.03 0.95
CA VAL A 61 -8.80 -2.44 1.01
C VAL A 61 -8.34 -2.90 -0.36
N LEU A 62 -7.10 -3.40 -0.44
CA LEU A 62 -6.44 -3.71 -1.69
C LEU A 62 -6.20 -5.22 -1.81
N ASN A 63 -6.58 -5.81 -2.94
CA ASN A 63 -6.26 -7.19 -3.27
C ASN A 63 -4.79 -7.32 -3.69
N LEU A 64 -3.89 -7.13 -2.73
CA LEU A 64 -2.44 -7.20 -2.95
C LEU A 64 -1.84 -8.47 -2.36
N VAL A 65 -1.09 -9.16 -3.21
CA VAL A 65 -0.29 -10.34 -2.88
C VAL A 65 1.15 -10.06 -3.29
N ASP A 66 2.11 -10.55 -2.51
CA ASP A 66 3.53 -10.44 -2.85
C ASP A 66 3.90 -11.56 -3.84
N MET A 67 3.71 -11.28 -5.13
CA MET A 67 3.98 -12.22 -6.22
C MET A 67 5.38 -11.97 -6.80
N ASP A 68 6.01 -12.99 -7.38
CA ASP A 68 7.31 -12.84 -8.05
C ASP A 68 7.27 -11.91 -9.26
N ARG A 69 6.09 -11.73 -9.86
CA ARG A 69 5.84 -10.83 -10.98
C ARG A 69 4.53 -10.09 -10.79
N LEU A 70 4.60 -8.76 -10.85
CA LEU A 70 3.42 -7.89 -10.84
C LEU A 70 3.14 -7.38 -12.26
N ASP A 71 1.87 -7.36 -12.65
CA ASP A 71 1.42 -6.84 -13.94
C ASP A 71 0.87 -5.42 -13.75
N ASN A 72 1.31 -4.50 -14.60
CA ASN A 72 0.88 -3.10 -14.57
C ASN A 72 -0.63 -2.94 -14.72
N ARG A 73 -1.31 -3.85 -15.44
CA ARG A 73 -2.77 -3.83 -15.61
C ARG A 73 -3.53 -3.97 -14.28
N PHE A 74 -2.92 -4.59 -13.28
CA PHE A 74 -3.50 -4.72 -11.93
C PHE A 74 -2.91 -3.71 -10.96
N MET A 75 -1.60 -3.46 -11.02
CA MET A 75 -0.94 -2.56 -10.09
C MET A 75 -1.29 -1.09 -10.32
N HIS A 76 -1.42 -0.65 -11.57
CA HIS A 76 -1.68 0.76 -11.87
C HIS A 76 -3.04 1.22 -11.29
N PRO A 77 -4.17 0.51 -11.50
CA PRO A 77 -5.43 0.88 -10.85
C PRO A 77 -5.35 0.90 -9.32
N ILE A 78 -4.61 -0.04 -8.71
CA ILE A 78 -4.41 -0.09 -7.25
C ILE A 78 -3.66 1.16 -6.76
N ILE A 79 -2.58 1.55 -7.44
CA ILE A 79 -1.77 2.71 -7.05
C ILE A 79 -2.57 4.01 -7.23
N MET A 80 -3.34 4.14 -8.31
CA MET A 80 -4.20 5.32 -8.51
C MET A 80 -5.29 5.42 -7.43
N ALA A 81 -5.93 4.30 -7.07
CA ALA A 81 -6.90 4.27 -5.98
C ALA A 81 -6.26 4.58 -4.62
N PHE A 82 -5.02 4.12 -4.41
CA PHE A 82 -4.23 4.48 -3.23
C PHE A 82 -3.96 5.98 -3.17
N TYR A 83 -3.47 6.62 -4.25
CA TYR A 83 -3.25 8.06 -4.25
C TYR A 83 -4.54 8.85 -4.00
N SER A 84 -5.64 8.52 -4.70
CA SER A 84 -6.94 9.16 -4.47
C SER A 84 -7.36 9.07 -3.00
N PHE A 85 -7.16 7.91 -2.37
CA PHE A 85 -7.48 7.75 -0.96
C PHE A 85 -6.57 8.57 -0.04
N MET A 86 -5.27 8.66 -0.35
CA MET A 86 -4.34 9.49 0.44
C MET A 86 -4.72 10.97 0.37
N ASP A 87 -5.13 11.45 -0.80
CA ASP A 87 -5.59 12.84 -1.00
C ASP A 87 -6.87 13.14 -0.24
N GLU A 88 -7.85 12.25 -0.33
CA GLU A 88 -9.14 12.43 0.35
C GLU A 88 -9.02 12.36 1.89
N MET A 89 -8.02 11.63 2.40
CA MET A 89 -7.78 11.47 3.84
C MET A 89 -6.71 12.42 4.38
N GLU A 90 -6.34 13.47 3.61
CA GLU A 90 -5.40 14.49 4.06
C GLU A 90 -5.82 15.06 5.44
N GLY A 91 -4.84 15.25 6.31
CA GLY A 91 -5.05 15.71 7.69
C GLY A 91 -5.44 14.60 8.69
N GLN A 92 -5.76 13.39 8.22
CA GLN A 92 -5.95 12.23 9.10
C GLN A 92 -4.63 11.50 9.36
N LYS A 93 -4.58 10.72 10.44
CA LYS A 93 -3.53 9.72 10.66
C LYS A 93 -3.78 8.53 9.76
N ILE A 94 -2.83 8.20 8.89
CA ILE A 94 -2.99 7.11 7.93
C ILE A 94 -2.10 5.93 8.34
N LEU A 95 -2.71 4.77 8.58
CA LEU A 95 -2.03 3.49 8.68
C LEU A 95 -2.02 2.78 7.32
N ILE A 96 -0.85 2.41 6.84
CA ILE A 96 -0.67 1.50 5.71
C ILE A 96 -0.10 0.20 6.25
N HIS A 97 -0.84 -0.90 6.18
CA HIS A 97 -0.36 -2.19 6.67
C HIS A 97 -0.51 -3.31 5.66
N CYS A 98 0.28 -4.36 5.85
CA CYS A 98 0.12 -5.64 5.18
C CYS A 98 0.47 -6.75 6.19
N ASN A 99 0.57 -8.01 5.77
CA ASN A 99 0.76 -9.09 6.76
C ASN A 99 2.04 -8.98 7.59
N ARG A 100 3.16 -8.56 6.99
CA ARG A 100 4.47 -8.49 7.66
C ARG A 100 5.01 -7.07 7.80
N GLY A 101 4.35 -6.08 7.21
CA GLY A 101 4.90 -4.72 7.15
C GLY A 101 6.22 -4.56 6.39
N GLU A 102 6.71 -5.58 5.65
CA GLU A 102 8.05 -5.55 5.03
C GLU A 102 8.06 -5.20 3.54
N SER A 103 6.97 -5.50 2.82
CA SER A 103 6.92 -5.47 1.35
C SER A 103 5.79 -4.59 0.82
N ARG A 104 4.57 -5.12 0.65
CA ARG A 104 3.40 -4.40 0.08
C ARG A 104 3.15 -3.02 0.68
N ALA A 105 2.94 -2.93 1.99
CA ALA A 105 2.66 -1.68 2.68
C ALA A 105 3.79 -0.64 2.56
N PRO A 106 5.05 -0.96 2.91
CA PRO A 106 6.15 -0.01 2.72
C PRO A 106 6.44 0.31 1.24
N SER A 107 6.11 -0.58 0.29
CA SER A 107 6.16 -0.28 -1.15
C SER A 107 5.10 0.71 -1.63
N LEU A 108 3.95 0.81 -0.96
CA LEU A 108 3.00 1.91 -1.20
C LEU A 108 3.44 3.19 -0.50
N ALA A 109 3.97 3.07 0.72
CA ALA A 109 4.49 4.22 1.47
C ALA A 109 5.64 4.93 0.73
N ILE A 110 6.59 4.18 0.16
CA ILE A 110 7.69 4.77 -0.61
C ILE A 110 7.19 5.53 -1.84
N LEU A 111 6.14 5.04 -2.52
CA LEU A 111 5.51 5.73 -3.64
C LEU A 111 4.91 7.05 -3.17
N TYR A 112 4.05 7.03 -2.15
CA TYR A 112 3.45 8.24 -1.59
C TYR A 112 4.50 9.27 -1.16
N LEU A 113 5.50 8.84 -0.38
CA LEU A 113 6.52 9.73 0.17
C LEU A 113 7.41 10.35 -0.92
N ALA A 114 7.73 9.62 -1.98
CA ALA A 114 8.58 10.12 -3.06
C ALA A 114 7.81 10.93 -4.10
N LYS A 115 6.64 10.44 -4.52
CA LYS A 115 5.89 10.95 -5.68
C LYS A 115 4.93 12.06 -5.33
N HIS A 116 4.33 11.97 -4.14
CA HIS A 116 3.21 12.82 -3.78
C HIS A 116 3.62 13.80 -2.67
N ALA A 117 4.10 13.28 -1.54
CA ALA A 117 4.47 14.11 -0.40
C ALA A 117 5.86 14.78 -0.51
N SER A 118 6.67 14.42 -1.52
CA SER A 118 8.02 14.95 -1.76
C SER A 118 8.93 14.93 -0.51
N LYS A 119 8.83 13.89 0.32
CA LYS A 119 9.59 13.72 1.58
C LYS A 119 10.88 12.93 1.42
N ILE A 120 10.99 12.16 0.34
CA ILE A 120 12.18 11.38 -0.02
C ILE A 120 12.52 11.57 -1.50
N PRO A 121 13.73 11.21 -1.97
CA PRO A 121 14.14 11.41 -3.36
C PRO A 121 13.21 10.71 -4.35
N ASN A 122 12.99 11.37 -5.50
CA ASN A 122 12.16 10.87 -6.59
C ASN A 122 12.95 10.58 -7.88
N ASP A 123 14.26 10.82 -7.90
CA ASP A 123 15.07 10.66 -9.12
C ASP A 123 15.09 9.21 -9.64
N SER A 124 15.00 8.25 -8.73
CA SER A 124 14.88 6.83 -9.06
C SER A 124 14.34 6.03 -7.88
N PHE A 125 13.75 4.86 -8.16
CA PHE A 125 13.37 3.90 -7.11
C PHE A 125 14.57 3.53 -6.21
N LYS A 126 15.77 3.41 -6.77
CA LYS A 126 16.99 3.10 -6.00
C LYS A 126 17.30 4.19 -4.97
N ALA A 127 17.26 5.46 -5.37
CA ALA A 127 17.50 6.59 -4.48
C ALA A 127 16.41 6.70 -3.40
N ALA A 128 15.14 6.57 -3.80
CA ALA A 128 14.00 6.53 -2.88
C ALA A 128 14.18 5.40 -1.85
N LYS A 129 14.52 4.18 -2.31
CA LYS A 129 14.71 3.00 -1.45
C LYS A 129 15.84 3.20 -0.45
N GLN A 130 16.97 3.74 -0.89
CA GLN A 130 18.11 4.01 -0.01
C GLN A 130 17.78 5.04 1.08
N SER A 131 17.05 6.11 0.73
CA SER A 131 16.60 7.11 1.71
C SER A 131 15.57 6.52 2.67
N PHE A 132 14.56 5.83 2.13
CA PHE A 132 13.46 5.27 2.88
C PHE A 132 13.92 4.20 3.89
N LYS A 133 14.89 3.35 3.55
CA LYS A 133 15.44 2.35 4.49
C LYS A 133 16.10 2.96 5.74
N LYS A 134 16.46 4.25 5.72
CA LYS A 134 16.99 4.94 6.91
C LYS A 134 15.91 5.21 7.95
N VAL A 135 14.67 5.47 7.51
CA VAL A 135 13.52 5.72 8.39
C VAL A 135 12.67 4.49 8.64
N TYR A 136 12.66 3.54 7.70
CA TYR A 136 11.95 2.26 7.82
C TYR A 136 12.89 1.08 7.48
N PRO A 137 13.74 0.64 8.44
CA PRO A 137 14.75 -0.40 8.20
C PRO A 137 14.18 -1.76 7.78
N LEU A 138 12.93 -2.05 8.15
CA LEU A 138 12.21 -3.29 7.83
C LEU A 138 11.84 -3.41 6.34
N TYR A 139 12.05 -2.37 5.52
CA TYR A 139 11.71 -2.44 4.09
C TYR A 139 12.56 -3.49 3.37
N ASN A 140 11.89 -4.59 3.02
CA ASN A 140 12.42 -5.74 2.32
C ASN A 140 11.39 -6.26 1.30
N PRO A 141 11.18 -5.52 0.19
CA PRO A 141 10.16 -5.87 -0.79
C PRO A 141 10.48 -7.17 -1.51
N GLY A 142 9.45 -7.96 -1.78
CA GLY A 142 9.53 -9.13 -2.64
C GLY A 142 10.03 -8.78 -4.05
N ARG A 143 10.43 -9.82 -4.80
CA ARG A 143 11.02 -9.65 -6.13
C ARG A 143 10.09 -8.91 -7.10
N GLY A 144 8.79 -9.22 -7.08
CA GLY A 144 7.82 -8.57 -7.95
C GLY A 144 7.69 -7.08 -7.68
N PHE A 145 7.55 -6.68 -6.42
CA PHE A 145 7.51 -5.25 -6.03
C PHE A 145 8.80 -4.52 -6.39
N SER A 146 9.96 -5.12 -6.07
CA SER A 146 11.26 -4.53 -6.42
C SER A 146 11.40 -4.28 -7.91
N ASN A 147 11.07 -5.28 -8.74
CA ASN A 147 11.18 -5.18 -10.19
C ASN A 147 10.15 -4.20 -10.77
N TYR A 148 8.91 -4.27 -10.29
CA TYR A 148 7.83 -3.41 -10.76
C TYR A 148 8.14 -1.93 -10.49
N LEU A 149 8.52 -1.59 -9.25
CA LEU A 149 8.87 -0.21 -8.90
C LEU A 149 10.11 0.26 -9.65
N GLN A 150 11.10 -0.60 -9.85
CA GLN A 150 12.28 -0.26 -10.66
C GLN A 150 11.94 0.00 -12.13
N GLN A 151 11.01 -0.78 -12.70
CA GLN A 151 10.62 -0.69 -14.11
C GLN A 151 9.72 0.52 -14.38
N TYR A 152 8.73 0.75 -13.53
CA TYR A 152 7.67 1.73 -13.77
C TYR A 152 7.85 3.04 -12.99
N TRP A 153 8.95 3.22 -12.26
CA TRP A 153 9.16 4.38 -11.37
C TRP A 153 8.79 5.72 -12.02
N ASN A 154 9.23 5.98 -13.25
CA ASN A 154 9.03 7.27 -13.90
C ASN A 154 7.62 7.49 -14.44
N SER A 155 6.85 6.40 -14.62
CA SER A 155 5.47 6.43 -15.11
C SER A 155 4.41 6.32 -14.00
N LEU A 156 4.87 6.15 -12.74
CA LEU A 156 4.04 6.04 -11.53
C LEU A 156 4.03 7.35 -10.72
#